data_AF-A0A838UFZ5-F1
#
_entry.id   AF-A0A838UFZ5-F1
#
_cell.length_a   1.000
_cell.length_b   1.000
_cell.length_c   1.000
_cell.angle_alpha   90.00
_cell.angle_beta   90.00
_cell.angle_gamma   90.00
#
_symmetry.space_group_name_H-M   'P 1'
#
loop_
_entity.id
_entity.type
_entity.pdbx_description
1 polymer ?
#
loop_
_entity_poly.entity_id
_entity_poly.type
_entity_poly.pdbx_seq_one_letter_code
_entity_poly.pdbx_strand_id
1 'polypeptide(L)'
;MAKIRWLGKSGDSFQDGVNWSGGIVPGRRDAAVLALDGRNLYGVYSFADERIRNLRTAWNATLHVFDGFFFAGGKRRTIHNEGTIILEVVRGGAGGLTLKGGLVNAAGAVIDASGGGVLNIAAGPGGIVNAGTLEATNVGKVKVRGVVDNSGLVTTSDHGSLRFYDAVGGIGSFVIDGGTLAFDSSFNQNVTFTAALSVLELHQSRSYTAAISGFRTDGSTTLDLRDIDFVGAGELSWDDFSRTLTVSDGAHTAHIYLSNYFNPDAFIATSDGHGGTNIVNHVAGTAQHQLVAAMAGMGGGGLEANAMAGAHDESWRPALSVARHAFA
;
A
#
# COMPACT_ATOMS: atom_id res chain seq x y z
N MET A 1 -36.89 -3.99 10.01
CA MET A 1 -35.75 -3.97 9.06
C MET A 1 -36.00 -5.10 8.10
N ALA A 2 -36.28 -4.80 6.83
CA ALA A 2 -36.45 -5.84 5.84
C ALA A 2 -35.07 -6.42 5.49
N LYS A 3 -35.02 -7.74 5.33
CA LYS A 3 -33.90 -8.43 4.68
C LYS A 3 -34.33 -8.67 3.25
N ILE A 4 -33.70 -7.99 2.31
CA ILE A 4 -34.00 -8.09 0.89
C ILE A 4 -32.90 -8.94 0.27
N ARG A 5 -33.29 -10.10 -0.27
CA ARG A 5 -32.37 -11.12 -0.78
C ARG A 5 -32.23 -10.98 -2.28
N TRP A 6 -31.00 -11.11 -2.75
CA TRP A 6 -30.72 -11.25 -4.18
C TRP A 6 -31.33 -12.57 -4.69
N LEU A 7 -31.90 -12.54 -5.90
CA LEU A 7 -32.55 -13.65 -6.59
C LEU A 7 -31.93 -13.91 -7.98
N GLY A 8 -31.14 -12.97 -8.51
CA GLY A 8 -30.53 -13.06 -9.83
C GLY A 8 -29.49 -14.17 -9.91
N LYS A 9 -29.76 -15.22 -10.69
CA LYS A 9 -28.88 -16.41 -10.81
C LYS A 9 -27.66 -16.18 -11.70
N SER A 10 -27.70 -15.14 -12.52
CA SER A 10 -26.58 -14.60 -13.30
C SER A 10 -26.15 -13.26 -12.69
N GLY A 11 -24.90 -12.86 -12.94
CA GLY A 11 -24.45 -11.57 -12.44
C GLY A 11 -25.18 -10.40 -13.09
N ASP A 12 -25.58 -9.40 -12.31
CA ASP A 12 -26.43 -8.29 -12.78
C ASP A 12 -26.34 -7.03 -11.89
N SER A 13 -27.00 -5.95 -12.30
CA SER A 13 -27.02 -4.65 -11.62
C SER A 13 -27.73 -4.70 -10.26
N PHE A 14 -27.10 -4.08 -9.26
CA PHE A 14 -27.67 -3.86 -7.93
C PHE A 14 -29.01 -3.08 -8.00
N GLN A 15 -29.15 -2.20 -8.99
CA GLN A 15 -30.32 -1.33 -9.17
C GLN A 15 -31.51 -2.05 -9.83
N ASP A 16 -31.35 -3.27 -10.34
CA ASP A 16 -32.47 -4.01 -10.91
C ASP A 16 -33.32 -4.65 -9.81
N GLY A 17 -34.46 -4.01 -9.51
CA GLY A 17 -35.44 -4.48 -8.53
C GLY A 17 -35.94 -5.91 -8.78
N VAL A 18 -35.97 -6.38 -10.05
CA VAL A 18 -36.42 -7.74 -10.41
C VAL A 18 -35.51 -8.81 -9.79
N ASN A 19 -34.22 -8.48 -9.61
CA ASN A 19 -33.25 -9.37 -9.00
C ASN A 19 -33.31 -9.38 -7.46
N TRP A 20 -34.25 -8.67 -6.85
CA TRP A 20 -34.42 -8.62 -5.40
C TRP A 20 -35.76 -9.20 -4.94
N SER A 21 -35.75 -9.83 -3.77
CA SER A 21 -36.97 -10.37 -3.15
C SER A 21 -38.02 -9.28 -2.96
N GLY A 22 -39.18 -9.46 -3.57
CA GLY A 22 -40.27 -8.48 -3.54
C GLY A 22 -40.21 -7.42 -4.63
N GLY A 23 -39.27 -7.51 -5.59
CA GLY A 23 -39.18 -6.57 -6.71
C GLY A 23 -38.63 -5.19 -6.33
N ILE A 24 -37.91 -5.08 -5.19
CA ILE A 24 -37.54 -3.81 -4.58
C ILE A 24 -36.04 -3.78 -4.33
N VAL A 25 -35.37 -2.73 -4.81
CA VAL A 25 -33.95 -2.47 -4.53
C VAL A 25 -33.75 -2.12 -3.05
N PRO A 26 -32.80 -2.76 -2.33
CA PRO A 26 -32.53 -2.45 -0.94
C PRO A 26 -32.11 -0.98 -0.75
N GLY A 27 -32.79 -0.27 0.16
CA GLY A 27 -32.48 1.12 0.46
C GLY A 27 -31.84 1.32 1.84
N ARG A 28 -31.79 2.59 2.28
CA ARG A 28 -31.11 3.03 3.52
C ARG A 28 -31.60 2.38 4.80
N ARG A 29 -32.76 1.71 4.76
CA ARG A 29 -33.40 1.05 5.91
C ARG A 29 -33.27 -0.48 5.87
N ASP A 30 -32.71 -1.03 4.80
CA ASP A 30 -32.80 -2.45 4.47
C ASP A 30 -31.44 -3.14 4.54
N ALA A 31 -31.47 -4.44 4.84
CA ALA A 31 -30.32 -5.31 4.62
C ALA A 31 -30.34 -5.83 3.19
N ALA A 32 -29.24 -5.62 2.46
CA ALA A 32 -28.96 -6.39 1.26
C ALA A 32 -28.32 -7.73 1.67
N VAL A 33 -28.90 -8.83 1.21
CA VAL A 33 -28.38 -10.18 1.42
C VAL A 33 -28.08 -10.79 0.05
N LEU A 34 -26.80 -10.86 -0.28
CA LEU A 34 -26.30 -11.53 -1.47
C LEU A 34 -26.05 -13.00 -1.11
N ALA A 35 -27.12 -13.80 -1.14
CA ALA A 35 -27.02 -15.23 -0.90
C ALA A 35 -28.01 -15.98 -1.79
N LEU A 36 -27.49 -16.79 -2.72
CA LEU A 36 -28.26 -17.72 -3.53
C LEU A 36 -27.99 -19.15 -3.09
N ASP A 37 -29.04 -19.96 -3.10
CA ASP A 37 -28.90 -21.40 -2.91
C ASP A 37 -28.31 -22.00 -4.20
N GLY A 38 -27.00 -22.24 -4.20
CA GLY A 38 -26.29 -22.75 -5.36
C GLY A 38 -24.78 -22.75 -5.18
N ARG A 39 -24.07 -23.44 -6.08
CA ARG A 39 -22.59 -23.48 -6.11
C ARG A 39 -21.97 -22.51 -7.10
N ASN A 40 -22.79 -21.90 -7.98
CA ASN A 40 -22.28 -21.02 -9.02
C ASN A 40 -21.89 -19.67 -8.43
N LEU A 41 -20.76 -19.15 -8.89
CA LEU A 41 -20.35 -17.77 -8.63
C LEU A 41 -21.31 -16.81 -9.34
N TYR A 42 -21.63 -15.69 -8.70
CA TYR A 42 -22.41 -14.62 -9.31
C TYR A 42 -21.92 -13.24 -8.84
N GLY A 43 -22.05 -12.24 -9.71
CA GLY A 43 -21.67 -10.86 -9.44
C GLY A 43 -22.89 -9.96 -9.25
N VAL A 44 -22.84 -9.05 -8.30
CA VAL A 44 -23.80 -7.96 -8.16
C VAL A 44 -23.05 -6.66 -8.36
N TYR A 45 -23.44 -5.91 -9.38
CA TYR A 45 -22.67 -4.76 -9.87
C TYR A 45 -23.38 -3.45 -9.50
N SER A 46 -22.70 -2.57 -8.78
CA SER A 46 -23.21 -1.24 -8.48
C SER A 46 -22.46 -0.18 -9.28
N PHE A 47 -23.16 0.50 -10.18
CA PHE A 47 -22.63 1.59 -11.01
C PHE A 47 -23.10 2.98 -10.58
N ALA A 48 -23.92 3.05 -9.53
CA ALA A 48 -24.49 4.29 -9.02
C ALA A 48 -24.28 4.41 -7.51
N ASP A 49 -24.66 5.58 -6.99
CA ASP A 49 -24.63 5.85 -5.57
C ASP A 49 -25.69 5.03 -4.83
N GLU A 50 -25.22 4.18 -3.92
CA GLU A 50 -26.06 3.28 -3.15
C GLU A 50 -25.88 3.48 -1.66
N ARG A 51 -26.96 3.29 -0.91
CA ARG A 51 -26.88 3.30 0.54
C ARG A 51 -27.83 2.31 1.16
N ILE A 52 -27.26 1.31 1.80
CA ILE A 52 -27.97 0.24 2.51
C ILE A 52 -27.66 0.24 4.00
N ARG A 53 -28.58 -0.33 4.78
CA ARG A 53 -28.42 -0.39 6.24
C ARG A 53 -27.46 -1.47 6.69
N ASN A 54 -27.37 -2.58 5.96
CA ASN A 54 -26.46 -3.68 6.27
C ASN A 54 -26.18 -4.50 5.01
N LEU A 55 -25.04 -5.16 4.98
CA LEU A 55 -24.62 -6.05 3.90
C LEU A 55 -24.29 -7.43 4.46
N ARG A 56 -24.74 -8.47 3.76
CA ARG A 56 -24.22 -9.83 3.92
C ARG A 56 -23.96 -10.44 2.55
N THR A 57 -22.79 -11.01 2.34
CA THR A 57 -22.46 -11.83 1.17
C THR A 57 -22.33 -13.29 1.58
N ALA A 58 -22.63 -14.20 0.65
CA ALA A 58 -22.28 -15.62 0.73
C ALA A 58 -20.96 -15.89 0.00
N TRP A 59 -20.34 -17.05 0.25
CA TRP A 59 -19.04 -17.44 -0.31
C TRP A 59 -18.95 -17.42 -1.85
N ASN A 60 -20.07 -17.60 -2.54
CA ASN A 60 -20.14 -17.58 -4.00
C ASN A 60 -20.60 -16.24 -4.58
N ALA A 61 -20.70 -15.20 -3.76
CA ALA A 61 -21.18 -13.89 -4.18
C ALA A 61 -20.01 -12.90 -4.31
N THR A 62 -19.99 -12.15 -5.41
CA THR A 62 -19.16 -10.96 -5.56
C THR A 62 -20.05 -9.72 -5.55
N LEU A 63 -19.84 -8.79 -4.62
CA LEU A 63 -20.31 -7.41 -4.77
C LEU A 63 -19.20 -6.61 -5.44
N HIS A 64 -19.47 -6.05 -6.61
CA HIS A 64 -18.53 -5.20 -7.32
C HIS A 64 -19.09 -3.78 -7.44
N VAL A 65 -18.41 -2.81 -6.84
CA VAL A 65 -18.76 -1.38 -6.91
C VAL A 65 -17.83 -0.70 -7.91
N PHE A 66 -18.42 -0.16 -8.97
CA PHE A 66 -17.74 0.55 -10.06
C PHE A 66 -18.09 2.03 -10.03
N ASP A 67 -17.08 2.90 -9.89
CA ASP A 67 -17.12 4.37 -10.05
C ASP A 67 -18.17 5.18 -9.24
N GLY A 68 -19.16 4.53 -8.60
CA GLY A 68 -20.16 5.14 -7.73
C GLY A 68 -19.79 5.11 -6.25
N PHE A 69 -20.59 5.78 -5.41
CA PHE A 69 -20.45 5.72 -3.96
C PHE A 69 -21.38 4.68 -3.32
N PHE A 70 -20.83 3.61 -2.79
CA PHE A 70 -21.61 2.60 -2.06
C PHE A 70 -21.40 2.71 -0.55
N PHE A 71 -22.48 2.86 0.20
CA PHE A 71 -22.46 2.94 1.66
C PHE A 71 -23.21 1.76 2.27
N ALA A 72 -22.50 0.88 2.97
CA ALA A 72 -23.08 -0.20 3.76
C ALA A 72 -22.90 0.06 5.25
N GLY A 73 -23.99 -0.10 6.02
CA GLY A 73 -23.90 -0.28 7.47
C GLY A 73 -24.20 0.94 8.32
N GLY A 74 -23.76 0.89 9.59
CA GLY A 74 -23.96 1.92 10.61
C GLY A 74 -23.47 1.50 12.00
N LYS A 75 -23.40 2.44 12.96
CA LYS A 75 -22.75 2.30 14.28
C LYS A 75 -23.16 1.10 15.17
N ARG A 76 -24.15 0.27 14.83
CA ARG A 76 -24.60 -0.87 15.65
C ARG A 76 -24.99 -2.09 14.80
N ARG A 77 -24.33 -2.28 13.66
CA ARG A 77 -24.60 -3.36 12.70
C ARG A 77 -23.30 -4.05 12.35
N THR A 78 -23.39 -5.32 11.97
CA THR A 78 -22.24 -6.10 11.53
C THR A 78 -22.43 -6.47 10.07
N ILE A 79 -21.46 -6.06 9.26
CA ILE A 79 -21.32 -6.48 7.87
C ILE A 79 -20.63 -7.83 7.89
N HIS A 80 -21.20 -8.80 7.18
CA HIS A 80 -20.63 -10.15 7.06
C HIS A 80 -20.24 -10.38 5.61
N ASN A 81 -18.94 -10.53 5.36
CA ASN A 81 -18.42 -10.94 4.08
C ASN A 81 -18.00 -12.41 4.16
N GLU A 82 -18.66 -13.26 3.38
CA GLU A 82 -18.24 -14.66 3.18
C GLU A 82 -17.67 -14.89 1.78
N GLY A 83 -17.94 -13.98 0.83
CA GLY A 83 -17.45 -14.03 -0.56
C GLY A 83 -16.50 -12.88 -0.89
N THR A 84 -16.77 -12.16 -1.99
CA THR A 84 -15.88 -11.10 -2.48
C THR A 84 -16.60 -9.74 -2.45
N ILE A 85 -15.91 -8.71 -1.97
CA ILE A 85 -16.33 -7.30 -2.10
C ILE A 85 -15.20 -6.54 -2.79
N ILE A 86 -15.48 -5.95 -3.95
CA ILE A 86 -14.52 -5.19 -4.75
C ILE A 86 -15.02 -3.76 -4.90
N LEU A 87 -14.15 -2.80 -4.62
CA LEU A 87 -14.24 -1.45 -5.14
C LEU A 87 -13.26 -1.34 -6.31
N GLU A 88 -13.75 -1.10 -7.51
CA GLU A 88 -12.91 -0.76 -8.67
C GLU A 88 -13.31 0.62 -9.17
N VAL A 89 -12.35 1.53 -9.21
CA VAL A 89 -12.58 2.90 -9.69
C VAL A 89 -11.51 3.24 -10.70
N VAL A 90 -11.90 3.75 -11.87
CA VAL A 90 -10.92 4.14 -12.88
C VAL A 90 -9.99 5.22 -12.31
N ARG A 91 -8.72 5.26 -12.72
CA ARG A 91 -7.78 6.30 -12.24
C ARG A 91 -8.35 7.70 -12.51
N GLY A 92 -8.46 8.50 -11.45
CA GLY A 92 -9.06 9.84 -11.50
C GLY A 92 -10.59 9.88 -11.32
N GLY A 93 -11.24 8.71 -11.20
CA GLY A 93 -12.66 8.60 -10.84
C GLY A 93 -12.92 8.98 -9.39
N ALA A 94 -14.18 9.36 -9.10
CA ALA A 94 -14.59 9.83 -7.78
C ALA A 94 -15.24 8.75 -6.89
N GLY A 95 -15.31 7.50 -7.34
CA GLY A 95 -16.02 6.42 -6.64
C GLY A 95 -15.43 6.03 -5.29
N GLY A 96 -16.24 5.37 -4.46
CA GLY A 96 -15.82 4.93 -3.14
C GLY A 96 -16.76 3.93 -2.49
N LEU A 97 -16.23 3.11 -1.59
CA LEU A 97 -16.99 2.16 -0.80
C LEU A 97 -16.79 2.49 0.68
N THR A 98 -17.87 2.55 1.45
CA THR A 98 -17.81 2.71 2.90
C THR A 98 -18.53 1.55 3.58
N LEU A 99 -17.78 0.78 4.38
CA LEU A 99 -18.27 -0.28 5.25
C LEU A 99 -18.25 0.22 6.69
N LYS A 100 -19.42 0.45 7.30
CA LYS A 100 -19.53 1.04 8.65
C LYS A 100 -20.22 0.13 9.64
N GLY A 101 -19.71 0.05 10.87
CA GLY A 101 -20.22 -0.86 11.89
C GLY A 101 -19.21 -1.96 12.19
N GLY A 102 -19.61 -3.03 12.87
CA GLY A 102 -18.78 -4.22 12.95
C GLY A 102 -18.53 -4.79 11.54
N LEU A 103 -17.37 -5.40 11.33
CA LEU A 103 -17.04 -6.11 10.09
C LEU A 103 -16.51 -7.49 10.43
N VAL A 104 -17.02 -8.51 9.74
CA VAL A 104 -16.46 -9.86 9.74
C VAL A 104 -16.15 -10.22 8.29
N ASN A 105 -14.87 -10.34 7.98
CA ASN A 105 -14.39 -10.90 6.72
C ASN A 105 -13.99 -12.36 6.98
N ALA A 106 -14.79 -13.31 6.52
CA ALA A 106 -14.63 -14.72 6.84
C ALA A 106 -13.40 -15.34 6.15
N ALA A 107 -12.98 -16.52 6.62
CA ALA A 107 -11.90 -17.26 5.96
C ALA A 107 -12.25 -17.55 4.49
N GLY A 108 -11.31 -17.28 3.59
CA GLY A 108 -11.49 -17.39 2.13
C GLY A 108 -12.26 -16.23 1.48
N ALA A 109 -12.82 -15.30 2.26
CA ALA A 109 -13.48 -14.11 1.74
C ALA A 109 -12.44 -13.03 1.37
N VAL A 110 -12.78 -12.15 0.43
CA VAL A 110 -11.89 -11.10 -0.08
C VAL A 110 -12.58 -9.75 0.01
N ILE A 111 -11.84 -8.74 0.47
CA ILE A 111 -12.20 -7.33 0.37
C ILE A 111 -11.04 -6.62 -0.31
N ASP A 112 -11.30 -6.04 -1.49
CA ASP A 112 -10.30 -5.38 -2.31
C ASP A 112 -10.75 -3.96 -2.70
N ALA A 113 -9.78 -3.03 -2.73
CA ALA A 113 -9.91 -1.75 -3.40
C ALA A 113 -8.83 -1.63 -4.48
N SER A 114 -9.29 -1.47 -5.73
CA SER A 114 -8.47 -1.34 -6.92
C SER A 114 -8.72 0.00 -7.61
N GLY A 115 -7.66 0.57 -8.22
CA GLY A 115 -7.75 1.79 -9.01
C GLY A 115 -7.78 3.08 -8.18
N GLY A 116 -8.44 4.14 -8.66
CA GLY A 116 -8.36 5.48 -8.05
C GLY A 116 -9.18 5.67 -6.75
N GLY A 117 -10.01 4.70 -6.38
CA GLY A 117 -11.04 4.82 -5.36
C GLY A 117 -10.54 4.67 -3.92
N VAL A 118 -11.38 5.07 -2.96
CA VAL A 118 -11.11 4.86 -1.54
C VAL A 118 -12.17 3.96 -0.90
N LEU A 119 -11.72 2.81 -0.39
CA LEU A 119 -12.46 1.96 0.51
C LEU A 119 -12.24 2.42 1.96
N ASN A 120 -13.32 2.83 2.62
CA ASN A 120 -13.32 3.20 4.02
C ASN A 120 -13.99 2.09 4.85
N ILE A 121 -13.22 1.42 5.69
CA ILE A 121 -13.73 0.50 6.70
C ILE A 121 -13.71 1.23 8.03
N ALA A 122 -14.88 1.43 8.64
CA ALA A 122 -15.01 2.16 9.89
C ALA A 122 -15.82 1.37 10.91
N ALA A 123 -15.11 0.78 11.87
CA ALA A 123 -15.68 -0.03 12.93
C ALA A 123 -16.75 0.75 13.73
N GLY A 124 -17.79 0.03 14.11
CA GLY A 124 -18.62 0.37 15.26
C GLY A 124 -18.15 -0.39 16.51
N PRO A 125 -18.98 -0.44 17.57
CA PRO A 125 -18.69 -1.19 18.80
C PRO A 125 -18.45 -2.70 18.63
N GLY A 126 -18.61 -3.25 17.42
CA GLY A 126 -18.39 -4.67 17.11
C GLY A 126 -16.98 -5.01 16.61
N GLY A 127 -16.07 -4.02 16.48
CA GLY A 127 -14.71 -4.25 15.99
C GLY A 127 -14.64 -4.70 14.52
N ILE A 128 -13.44 -5.04 14.08
CA ILE A 128 -13.18 -5.61 12.75
C ILE A 128 -12.49 -6.95 12.96
N VAL A 129 -13.05 -8.01 12.39
CA VAL A 129 -12.44 -9.34 12.35
C VAL A 129 -12.10 -9.66 10.91
N ASN A 130 -10.81 -9.91 10.63
CA ASN A 130 -10.34 -10.33 9.32
C ASN A 130 -9.73 -11.73 9.39
N ALA A 131 -10.45 -12.74 8.89
CA ALA A 131 -9.94 -14.08 8.67
C ALA A 131 -9.69 -14.40 7.19
N GLY A 132 -10.20 -13.55 6.29
CA GLY A 132 -9.98 -13.61 4.84
C GLY A 132 -8.83 -12.73 4.37
N THR A 133 -8.93 -12.22 3.15
CA THR A 133 -7.98 -11.26 2.57
C THR A 133 -8.54 -9.86 2.61
N LEU A 134 -7.74 -8.91 3.09
CA LEU A 134 -7.92 -7.48 2.90
C LEU A 134 -6.80 -6.95 2.03
N GLU A 135 -7.14 -6.32 0.90
CA GLU A 135 -6.16 -5.97 -0.11
C GLU A 135 -6.40 -4.57 -0.70
N ALA A 136 -5.29 -3.91 -1.07
CA ALA A 136 -5.29 -2.71 -1.89
C ALA A 136 -4.40 -2.95 -3.12
N THR A 137 -4.99 -2.92 -4.32
CA THR A 137 -4.29 -3.17 -5.59
C THR A 137 -4.32 -1.95 -6.51
N ASN A 138 -3.44 -1.88 -7.51
CA ASN A 138 -3.53 -0.95 -8.64
C ASN A 138 -3.82 0.51 -8.25
N VAL A 139 -3.01 1.11 -7.36
CA VAL A 139 -3.19 2.45 -6.74
C VAL A 139 -4.43 2.65 -5.85
N GLY A 140 -5.19 1.58 -5.60
CA GLY A 140 -6.35 1.53 -4.71
C GLY A 140 -6.00 1.87 -3.28
N LYS A 141 -6.97 2.45 -2.56
CA LYS A 141 -6.75 2.94 -1.20
C LYS A 141 -7.73 2.32 -0.24
N VAL A 142 -7.21 1.65 0.80
CA VAL A 142 -7.99 1.10 1.90
C VAL A 142 -7.63 1.85 3.18
N LYS A 143 -8.66 2.40 3.84
CA LYS A 143 -8.55 3.11 5.11
C LYS A 143 -9.35 2.37 6.16
N VAL A 144 -8.68 1.89 7.21
CA VAL A 144 -9.28 1.07 8.26
C VAL A 144 -9.24 1.82 9.59
N ARG A 145 -10.42 2.14 10.12
CA ARG A 145 -10.62 2.77 11.43
C ARG A 145 -11.34 1.82 12.37
N GLY A 146 -10.79 1.62 13.55
CA GLY A 146 -11.23 0.71 14.60
C GLY A 146 -10.28 -0.47 14.77
N VAL A 147 -10.29 -1.04 15.97
CA VAL A 147 -9.42 -2.17 16.35
C VAL A 147 -9.71 -3.38 15.46
N VAL A 148 -8.63 -3.98 14.96
CA VAL A 148 -8.66 -5.13 14.05
C VAL A 148 -8.11 -6.36 14.76
N ASP A 149 -8.86 -7.46 14.74
CA ASP A 149 -8.37 -8.81 15.00
C ASP A 149 -8.14 -9.52 13.67
N ASN A 150 -6.86 -9.64 13.27
CA ASN A 150 -6.45 -10.23 12.01
C ASN A 150 -5.93 -11.65 12.22
N SER A 151 -6.62 -12.64 11.67
CA SER A 151 -6.13 -14.01 11.51
C SER A 151 -5.95 -14.41 10.03
N GLY A 152 -6.24 -13.49 9.11
CA GLY A 152 -6.18 -13.68 7.66
C GLY A 152 -4.95 -13.03 7.02
N LEU A 153 -5.08 -12.69 5.74
CA LEU A 153 -4.07 -11.98 4.95
C LEU A 153 -4.43 -10.49 4.85
N VAL A 154 -3.44 -9.64 5.03
CA VAL A 154 -3.46 -8.23 4.63
C VAL A 154 -2.35 -8.03 3.61
N THR A 155 -2.68 -7.46 2.44
CA THR A 155 -1.68 -7.26 1.39
C THR A 155 -1.86 -5.98 0.59
N THR A 156 -0.78 -5.49 0.00
CA THR A 156 -0.80 -4.42 -1.01
C THR A 156 -0.04 -4.87 -2.24
N SER A 157 -0.49 -4.42 -3.42
CA SER A 157 0.17 -4.69 -4.69
C SER A 157 -0.02 -3.54 -5.66
N ASP A 158 0.83 -3.45 -6.70
CA ASP A 158 0.70 -2.48 -7.79
C ASP A 158 0.44 -1.02 -7.33
N HIS A 159 1.23 -0.56 -6.36
CA HIS A 159 1.14 0.76 -5.73
C HIS A 159 -0.12 1.02 -4.90
N GLY A 160 -0.86 -0.02 -4.51
CA GLY A 160 -1.96 0.10 -3.56
C GLY A 160 -1.51 0.63 -2.20
N SER A 161 -2.43 1.24 -1.46
CA SER A 161 -2.18 1.81 -0.14
C SER A 161 -3.21 1.32 0.87
N LEU A 162 -2.75 0.71 1.94
CA LEU A 162 -3.58 0.21 3.02
C LEU A 162 -3.10 0.78 4.35
N ARG A 163 -3.98 1.53 5.03
CA ARG A 163 -3.66 2.22 6.28
C ARG A 163 -4.62 1.85 7.40
N PHE A 164 -4.06 1.44 8.53
CA PHE A 164 -4.77 1.21 9.78
C PHE A 164 -4.56 2.39 10.73
N TYR A 165 -5.66 2.96 11.21
CA TYR A 165 -5.62 4.11 12.12
C TYR A 165 -5.64 3.72 13.60
N ASP A 166 -5.98 2.47 13.91
CA ASP A 166 -6.17 1.95 15.25
C ASP A 166 -5.46 0.60 15.40
N ALA A 167 -5.39 0.07 16.63
CA ALA A 167 -4.61 -1.12 16.95
C ALA A 167 -4.98 -2.34 16.09
N VAL A 168 -3.95 -3.07 15.65
CA VAL A 168 -4.09 -4.31 14.87
C VAL A 168 -3.42 -5.45 15.62
N GLY A 169 -4.24 -6.41 16.06
CA GLY A 169 -3.81 -7.63 16.75
C GLY A 169 -4.11 -8.89 15.93
N GLY A 170 -3.91 -10.05 16.57
CA GLY A 170 -4.13 -11.36 15.97
C GLY A 170 -2.84 -12.07 15.55
N ILE A 171 -2.98 -13.06 14.67
CA ILE A 171 -1.92 -13.97 14.23
C ILE A 171 -1.83 -14.08 12.70
N GLY A 172 -2.39 -13.09 11.99
CA GLY A 172 -2.48 -13.09 10.55
C GLY A 172 -1.16 -12.75 9.86
N SER A 173 -1.20 -12.75 8.53
CA SER A 173 -0.06 -12.45 7.66
C SER A 173 -0.17 -11.05 7.06
N PHE A 174 0.95 -10.36 6.96
CA PHE A 174 1.07 -9.06 6.29
C PHE A 174 2.13 -9.16 5.19
N VAL A 175 1.71 -8.93 3.95
CA VAL A 175 2.58 -9.01 2.77
C VAL A 175 2.55 -7.66 2.05
N ILE A 176 3.70 -7.19 1.61
CA ILE A 176 3.82 -5.97 0.81
C ILE A 176 4.43 -6.38 -0.53
N ASP A 177 3.55 -6.59 -1.51
CA ASP A 177 3.86 -6.97 -2.89
C ASP A 177 3.84 -5.74 -3.82
N GLY A 178 4.30 -4.61 -3.27
CA GLY A 178 4.27 -3.29 -3.89
C GLY A 178 3.31 -2.34 -3.16
N GLY A 179 3.61 -1.05 -3.20
CA GLY A 179 2.79 -0.02 -2.56
C GLY A 179 3.11 0.20 -1.08
N THR A 180 2.11 0.61 -0.29
CA THR A 180 2.31 1.07 1.09
C THR A 180 1.36 0.42 2.07
N LEU A 181 1.92 -0.19 3.10
CA LEU A 181 1.20 -0.65 4.29
C LEU A 181 1.57 0.24 5.48
N ALA A 182 0.57 0.89 6.10
CA ALA A 182 0.78 1.89 7.14
C ALA A 182 -0.02 1.62 8.42
N PHE A 183 0.62 1.85 9.58
CA PHE A 183 0.02 1.67 10.90
C PHE A 183 0.22 2.90 11.79
N ASP A 184 -0.88 3.57 12.13
CA ASP A 184 -0.87 4.80 12.97
C ASP A 184 -0.90 4.49 14.48
N SER A 185 -1.09 3.22 14.84
CA SER A 185 -1.28 2.76 16.21
C SER A 185 -0.51 1.45 16.46
N SER A 186 -0.74 0.81 17.61
CA SER A 186 0.02 -0.37 18.01
C SER A 186 -0.18 -1.51 17.01
N PHE A 187 0.94 -2.02 16.49
CA PHE A 187 1.03 -3.14 15.56
C PHE A 187 2.28 -3.95 15.89
N ASN A 188 2.16 -5.27 15.96
CA ASN A 188 3.27 -6.15 16.32
C ASN A 188 3.12 -7.56 15.72
N GLN A 189 2.87 -7.63 14.41
CA GLN A 189 2.80 -8.89 13.65
C GLN A 189 3.87 -8.89 12.55
N ASN A 190 4.25 -10.08 12.08
CA ASN A 190 5.30 -10.21 11.09
C ASN A 190 4.89 -9.59 9.75
N VAL A 191 5.85 -8.95 9.08
CA VAL A 191 5.67 -8.35 7.75
C VAL A 191 6.67 -8.95 6.77
N THR A 192 6.22 -9.23 5.55
CA THR A 192 7.05 -9.74 4.47
C THR A 192 6.97 -8.83 3.25
N PHE A 193 8.12 -8.35 2.79
CA PHE A 193 8.25 -7.71 1.48
C PHE A 193 8.45 -8.77 0.40
N THR A 194 7.70 -8.69 -0.70
CA THR A 194 7.85 -9.59 -1.85
C THR A 194 8.16 -8.87 -3.16
N ALA A 195 7.90 -7.57 -3.25
CA ALA A 195 8.19 -6.77 -4.44
C ALA A 195 8.99 -5.49 -4.13
N ALA A 196 9.57 -4.92 -5.18
CA ALA A 196 10.15 -3.59 -5.20
C ALA A 196 9.09 -2.50 -5.04
N LEU A 197 9.52 -1.27 -4.72
CA LEU A 197 8.67 -0.09 -4.50
C LEU A 197 7.63 -0.31 -3.40
N SER A 198 8.06 -1.00 -2.35
CA SER A 198 7.23 -1.37 -1.21
C SER A 198 7.63 -0.57 0.03
N VAL A 199 6.64 -0.11 0.79
CA VAL A 199 6.84 0.73 1.98
C VAL A 199 6.06 0.15 3.15
N LEU A 200 6.75 -0.03 4.29
CA LEU A 200 6.12 -0.24 5.59
C LEU A 200 6.26 1.04 6.41
N GLU A 201 5.14 1.67 6.77
CA GLU A 201 5.09 2.88 7.59
C GLU A 201 4.61 2.54 9.01
N LEU A 202 5.42 2.87 10.02
CA LEU A 202 5.14 2.62 11.44
C LEU A 202 5.14 3.92 12.23
N HIS A 203 4.01 4.24 12.87
CA HIS A 203 3.89 5.40 13.78
C HIS A 203 4.24 5.10 15.24
N GLN A 204 4.48 3.82 15.56
CA GLN A 204 4.86 3.39 16.90
C GLN A 204 5.98 2.34 16.81
N SER A 205 7.01 2.63 16.00
CA SER A 205 8.11 1.72 15.70
C SER A 205 8.89 1.27 16.94
N ARG A 206 8.91 2.09 17.99
CA ARG A 206 9.56 1.78 19.29
C ARG A 206 8.98 0.56 19.99
N SER A 207 7.73 0.22 19.70
CA SER A 207 7.00 -0.92 20.30
C SER A 207 6.96 -2.15 19.39
N TYR A 208 7.45 -2.02 18.15
CA TYR A 208 7.44 -3.09 17.17
C TYR A 208 8.60 -4.07 17.45
N THR A 209 8.27 -5.33 17.71
CA THR A 209 9.24 -6.40 18.01
C THR A 209 9.11 -7.60 17.07
N ALA A 210 8.10 -7.60 16.20
CA ALA A 210 7.87 -8.67 15.24
C ALA A 210 8.92 -8.68 14.13
N ALA A 211 9.00 -9.78 13.39
CA ALA A 211 9.99 -9.93 12.33
C ALA A 211 9.55 -9.22 11.04
N ILE A 212 10.49 -8.52 10.41
CA ILE A 212 10.37 -8.10 9.02
C ILE A 212 11.22 -9.04 8.17
N SER A 213 10.71 -9.47 7.03
CA SER A 213 11.43 -10.31 6.07
C SER A 213 11.36 -9.75 4.66
N GLY A 214 12.28 -10.15 3.79
CA GLY A 214 12.30 -9.73 2.38
C GLY A 214 12.76 -8.29 2.14
N PHE A 215 13.31 -7.61 3.15
CA PHE A 215 13.87 -6.27 2.99
C PHE A 215 15.00 -6.30 1.94
N ARG A 216 14.88 -5.46 0.92
CA ARG A 216 15.72 -5.54 -0.29
C ARG A 216 16.99 -4.72 -0.14
N THR A 217 18.04 -5.18 -0.80
CA THR A 217 19.36 -4.54 -0.79
C THR A 217 19.57 -3.59 -1.97
N ASP A 218 18.59 -3.42 -2.85
CA ASP A 218 18.67 -2.56 -4.04
C ASP A 218 18.03 -1.18 -3.82
N GLY A 219 17.67 -0.85 -2.58
CA GLY A 219 17.02 0.40 -2.19
C GLY A 219 15.53 0.49 -2.53
N SER A 220 14.93 -0.57 -3.07
CA SER A 220 13.55 -0.52 -3.54
C SER A 220 12.50 -0.81 -2.47
N THR A 221 12.88 -1.22 -1.27
CA THR A 221 11.99 -1.31 -0.10
C THR A 221 12.34 -0.26 0.93
N THR A 222 11.33 0.33 1.54
CA THR A 222 11.49 1.38 2.56
C THR A 222 10.81 0.99 3.86
N LEU A 223 11.50 1.21 4.98
CA LEU A 223 10.89 1.33 6.30
C LEU A 223 10.75 2.82 6.62
N ASP A 224 9.54 3.29 6.90
CA ASP A 224 9.25 4.65 7.34
C ASP A 224 8.90 4.63 8.83
N LEU A 225 9.78 5.18 9.67
CA LEU A 225 9.62 5.26 11.12
C LEU A 225 9.19 6.68 11.50
N ARG A 226 7.90 6.85 11.75
CA ARG A 226 7.28 8.18 11.93
C ARG A 226 7.46 8.75 13.33
N ASP A 227 7.87 7.92 14.29
CA ASP A 227 8.09 8.26 15.70
C ASP A 227 9.57 8.32 16.10
N ILE A 228 10.47 8.31 15.12
CA ILE A 228 11.90 8.56 15.29
C ILE A 228 12.27 9.75 14.43
N ASP A 229 12.73 10.84 15.06
CA ASP A 229 13.06 12.05 14.32
C ASP A 229 14.35 11.90 13.50
N PHE A 230 14.36 12.35 12.25
CA PHE A 230 15.60 12.33 11.47
C PHE A 230 16.58 13.40 11.99
N VAL A 231 17.68 12.96 12.60
CA VAL A 231 18.75 13.82 13.13
C VAL A 231 20.04 13.71 12.33
N GLY A 232 20.18 12.67 11.49
CA GLY A 232 21.26 12.55 10.52
C GLY A 232 21.63 11.11 10.20
N ALA A 233 22.56 10.92 9.26
CA ALA A 233 22.94 9.58 8.78
C ALA A 233 23.55 8.65 9.86
N GLY A 234 23.99 9.18 11.00
CA GLY A 234 24.57 8.42 12.10
C GLY A 234 23.58 7.88 13.13
N GLU A 235 22.27 8.10 12.95
CA GLU A 235 21.22 7.65 13.89
C GLU A 235 20.94 6.14 13.85
N LEU A 236 21.60 5.43 12.94
CA LEU A 236 21.35 4.03 12.64
C LEU A 236 22.58 3.17 12.94
N SER A 237 22.35 2.02 13.58
CA SER A 237 23.36 0.98 13.78
C SER A 237 22.77 -0.41 13.51
N TRP A 238 23.58 -1.30 12.91
CA TRP A 238 23.21 -2.68 12.64
C TRP A 238 24.00 -3.65 13.53
N ASP A 239 23.30 -4.61 14.13
CA ASP A 239 23.89 -5.75 14.80
C ASP A 239 23.68 -7.03 13.98
N ASP A 240 24.77 -7.57 13.43
CA ASP A 240 24.74 -8.77 12.60
C ASP A 240 24.41 -10.05 13.39
N PHE A 241 24.71 -10.08 14.69
CA PHE A 241 24.43 -11.25 15.52
C PHE A 241 22.93 -11.35 15.82
N SER A 242 22.33 -10.27 16.31
CA SER A 242 20.90 -10.23 16.62
C SER A 242 20.01 -9.96 15.40
N ARG A 243 20.59 -9.57 14.26
CA ARG A 243 19.88 -9.11 13.05
C ARG A 243 18.96 -7.92 13.32
N THR A 244 19.41 -7.02 14.18
CA THR A 244 18.61 -5.89 14.67
C THR A 244 19.18 -4.58 14.14
N LEU A 245 18.31 -3.82 13.52
CA LEU A 245 18.54 -2.41 13.19
C LEU A 245 18.11 -1.55 14.36
N THR A 246 19.04 -0.80 14.94
CA THR A 246 18.73 0.20 15.98
C THR A 246 18.74 1.58 15.34
N VAL A 247 17.65 2.33 15.52
CA VAL A 247 17.45 3.66 14.95
C VAL A 247 17.08 4.60 16.09
N SER A 248 17.79 5.70 16.27
CA SER A 248 17.62 6.56 17.45
C SER A 248 17.89 8.02 17.17
N ASP A 249 16.92 8.88 17.48
CA ASP A 249 17.04 10.34 17.45
C ASP A 249 17.67 10.93 18.74
N GLY A 250 17.89 10.06 19.74
CA GLY A 250 18.44 10.40 21.05
C GLY A 250 17.39 10.55 22.16
N ALA A 251 16.13 10.80 21.80
CA ALA A 251 14.97 10.78 22.70
C ALA A 251 14.13 9.49 22.54
N HIS A 252 14.11 8.95 21.33
CA HIS A 252 13.37 7.79 20.90
C HIS A 252 14.32 6.79 20.24
N THR A 253 14.04 5.51 20.44
CA THR A 253 14.85 4.42 19.87
C THR A 253 13.92 3.28 19.45
N ALA A 254 14.10 2.82 18.21
CA ALA A 254 13.45 1.63 17.67
C ALA A 254 14.47 0.51 17.46
N HIS A 255 14.06 -0.73 17.73
CA HIS A 255 14.84 -1.94 17.49
C HIS A 255 14.08 -2.84 16.52
N ILE A 256 14.50 -2.83 15.26
CA ILE A 256 13.80 -3.51 14.18
C ILE A 256 14.53 -4.80 13.83
N TYR A 257 13.88 -5.93 14.06
CA TYR A 257 14.42 -7.25 13.71
C TYR A 257 14.17 -7.57 12.23
N LEU A 258 15.26 -7.75 11.46
CA LEU A 258 15.23 -8.14 10.06
C LEU A 258 15.61 -9.62 9.91
N SER A 259 14.61 -10.47 9.75
CA SER A 259 14.80 -11.91 9.61
C SER A 259 15.46 -12.28 8.27
N ASN A 260 16.34 -13.29 8.32
CA ASN A 260 17.06 -13.84 7.15
C ASN A 260 17.83 -12.78 6.33
N TYR A 261 18.33 -11.75 7.00
CA TYR A 261 19.02 -10.63 6.37
C TYR A 261 20.53 -10.68 6.62
N PHE A 262 21.34 -10.78 5.55
CA PHE A 262 22.78 -11.08 5.64
C PHE A 262 23.70 -10.04 4.98
N ASN A 263 23.18 -8.87 4.60
CA ASN A 263 23.99 -7.85 3.90
C ASN A 263 23.63 -6.40 4.36
N PRO A 264 24.25 -5.90 5.44
CA PRO A 264 23.92 -4.60 6.04
C PRO A 264 24.68 -3.40 5.44
N ASP A 265 25.53 -3.60 4.44
CA ASP A 265 26.63 -2.66 4.14
C ASP A 265 26.22 -1.28 3.61
N ALA A 266 24.94 -0.97 3.38
CA ALA A 266 24.52 0.42 3.18
C ALA A 266 23.07 0.70 3.60
N PHE A 267 22.70 0.39 4.84
CA PHE A 267 21.53 1.05 5.42
C PHE A 267 21.72 2.55 5.37
N ILE A 268 20.76 3.24 4.78
CA ILE A 268 20.77 4.69 4.63
C ILE A 268 19.50 5.21 5.28
N ALA A 269 19.69 6.04 6.30
CA ALA A 269 18.64 6.85 6.91
C ALA A 269 18.53 8.19 6.18
N THR A 270 17.31 8.61 5.86
CA THR A 270 16.99 9.92 5.30
C THR A 270 15.76 10.52 5.99
N SER A 271 15.64 11.85 5.92
CA SER A 271 14.39 12.50 6.34
C SER A 271 13.23 12.06 5.45
N ASP A 272 12.08 11.81 6.07
CA ASP A 272 10.81 11.56 5.40
C ASP A 272 10.08 12.86 4.93
N GLY A 273 10.66 14.04 5.21
CA GLY A 273 10.07 15.35 4.93
C GLY A 273 8.94 15.80 5.87
N HIS A 274 8.63 15.01 6.89
CA HIS A 274 7.52 15.22 7.82
C HIS A 274 7.92 15.04 9.30
N GLY A 275 9.22 14.86 9.56
CA GLY A 275 9.79 14.75 10.89
C GLY A 275 10.23 13.34 11.25
N GLY A 276 9.89 12.30 10.49
CA GLY A 276 10.34 10.92 10.71
C GLY A 276 11.57 10.51 9.90
N THR A 277 11.94 9.24 10.02
CA THR A 277 13.10 8.63 9.36
C THR A 277 12.68 7.56 8.35
N ASN A 278 13.12 7.71 7.11
CA ASN A 278 13.08 6.67 6.09
C ASN A 278 14.38 5.86 6.09
N ILE A 279 14.25 4.54 5.91
CA ILE A 279 15.37 3.61 5.87
C ILE A 279 15.25 2.76 4.62
N VAL A 280 16.32 2.74 3.85
CA VAL A 280 16.54 1.82 2.72
C VAL A 280 17.86 1.08 2.92
N ASN A 281 18.06 -0.03 2.22
CA ASN A 281 19.39 -0.61 2.09
C ASN A 281 19.85 -0.59 0.63
N HIS A 282 21.06 -0.11 0.39
CA HIS A 282 21.76 -0.31 -0.87
C HIS A 282 22.89 -1.32 -0.68
N VAL A 283 23.20 -2.10 -1.71
CA VAL A 283 24.50 -2.77 -1.76
C VAL A 283 25.54 -1.67 -1.91
N ALA A 284 26.53 -1.63 -1.03
CA ALA A 284 27.67 -0.74 -1.18
C ALA A 284 28.43 -1.09 -2.49
N GLY A 285 28.16 -0.37 -3.58
CA GLY A 285 28.90 -0.45 -4.85
C GLY A 285 28.14 0.26 -5.98
N THR A 286 28.66 1.28 -6.66
CA THR A 286 29.99 1.87 -6.77
C THR A 286 29.95 3.37 -6.42
N ALA A 287 31.07 3.95 -6.02
CA ALA A 287 31.24 5.37 -5.69
C ALA A 287 30.85 6.39 -6.79
N GLN A 288 30.22 5.96 -7.89
CA GLN A 288 29.79 6.84 -8.99
C GLN A 288 28.53 7.67 -8.64
N HIS A 289 27.63 7.21 -7.78
CA HIS A 289 26.42 7.99 -7.45
C HIS A 289 26.65 9.10 -6.41
N GLN A 290 27.60 8.91 -5.49
CA GLN A 290 27.99 9.95 -4.52
C GLN A 290 28.66 11.15 -5.22
N LEU A 291 29.38 10.91 -6.32
CA LEU A 291 29.99 11.96 -7.13
C LEU A 291 28.96 12.77 -7.94
N VAL A 292 27.91 12.12 -8.46
CA VAL A 292 26.83 12.80 -9.21
C VAL A 292 25.98 13.69 -8.29
N ALA A 293 25.68 13.25 -7.07
CA ALA A 293 25.00 14.08 -6.07
C ALA A 293 25.86 15.28 -5.61
N ALA A 294 27.17 15.09 -5.45
CA ALA A 294 28.11 16.17 -5.13
C ALA A 294 28.26 17.19 -6.28
N MET A 295 28.28 16.74 -7.54
CA MET A 295 28.38 17.63 -8.71
C MET A 295 27.07 18.39 -9.00
N ALA A 296 25.90 17.81 -8.73
CA ALA A 296 24.62 18.51 -8.85
C ALA A 296 24.47 19.67 -7.84
N GLY A 297 25.14 19.58 -6.68
CA GLY A 297 25.19 20.66 -5.68
C GLY A 297 26.16 21.80 -6.02
N MET A 298 27.12 21.60 -6.93
CA MET A 298 28.14 22.60 -7.28
C MET A 298 27.80 23.44 -8.53
N GLY A 299 26.72 23.13 -9.25
CA GLY A 299 26.36 23.82 -10.51
C GLY A 299 25.55 25.12 -10.37
N GLY A 300 25.23 25.56 -9.16
CA GLY A 300 24.36 26.72 -8.89
C GLY A 300 25.06 28.06 -8.66
N GLY A 301 26.36 28.17 -8.94
CA GLY A 301 27.13 29.42 -8.81
C GLY A 301 27.42 30.03 -10.18
N GLY A 302 26.71 31.10 -10.52
CA GLY A 302 26.79 31.76 -11.81
C GLY A 302 28.20 32.21 -12.21
N LEU A 303 28.51 32.00 -13.49
CA LEU A 303 29.49 32.81 -14.19
C LEU A 303 28.83 33.34 -15.46
N GLU A 304 28.84 34.66 -15.52
CA GLU A 304 28.17 35.51 -16.49
C GLU A 304 28.58 35.16 -17.92
N ALA A 305 27.59 35.10 -18.80
CA ALA A 305 27.79 35.10 -20.23
C ALA A 305 28.28 36.49 -20.67
N ASN A 306 29.59 36.68 -20.79
CA ASN A 306 30.11 37.70 -21.69
C ASN A 306 31.55 37.45 -22.17
N ALA A 307 31.71 37.58 -23.49
CA ALA A 307 32.94 37.79 -24.26
C ALA A 307 34.00 36.66 -24.26
N MET A 308 34.12 35.96 -25.40
CA MET A 308 35.27 36.11 -26.31
C MET A 308 35.13 35.13 -27.48
N ALA A 309 34.64 35.65 -28.61
CA ALA A 309 34.96 35.11 -29.91
C ALA A 309 36.46 35.38 -30.16
N GLY A 310 37.27 34.34 -30.33
CA GLY A 310 38.70 34.50 -30.58
C GLY A 310 39.42 33.18 -30.86
N ALA A 311 39.70 32.95 -32.15
CA ALA A 311 40.79 32.14 -32.72
C ALA A 311 40.98 30.68 -32.23
N HIS A 312 40.58 29.73 -33.08
CA HIS A 312 41.12 28.37 -33.07
C HIS A 312 42.56 28.39 -33.62
N ASP A 313 43.55 28.22 -32.75
CA ASP A 313 44.92 27.82 -33.12
C ASP A 313 45.04 26.30 -32.99
N GLU A 314 44.99 25.58 -34.11
CA GLU A 314 45.12 24.11 -34.20
C GLU A 314 46.59 23.67 -34.37
N SER A 315 47.47 24.07 -33.44
CA SER A 315 48.91 23.81 -33.51
C SER A 315 49.38 22.46 -32.94
N TRP A 316 48.48 21.50 -32.65
CA TRP A 316 48.81 20.25 -31.93
C TRP A 316 48.68 18.93 -32.71
N ARG A 317 48.54 18.93 -34.03
CA ARG A 317 48.55 17.67 -34.82
C ARG A 317 49.89 17.41 -35.52
N PRO A 318 50.61 16.32 -35.20
CA PRO A 318 51.77 15.88 -35.97
C PRO A 318 51.35 15.39 -37.37
N ALA A 319 52.04 15.88 -38.40
CA ALA A 319 51.81 15.51 -39.79
C ALA A 319 52.23 14.06 -40.08
N LEU A 320 51.27 13.24 -40.53
CA LEU A 320 51.52 11.92 -41.13
C LEU A 320 51.85 12.10 -42.62
N SER A 321 53.13 12.03 -42.95
CA SER A 321 53.65 11.92 -44.32
C SER A 321 53.71 10.45 -44.73
N VAL A 322 52.87 10.03 -45.68
CA VAL A 322 53.17 8.86 -46.53
C VAL A 322 52.77 9.18 -47.96
N ALA A 323 53.80 9.22 -48.81
CA ALA A 323 53.76 9.53 -50.23
C ALA A 323 53.04 8.43 -51.04
N ARG A 324 52.19 8.83 -51.99
CA ARG A 324 51.81 7.97 -53.12
C ARG A 324 52.62 8.35 -54.35
N HIS A 325 53.31 7.35 -54.88
CA HIS A 325 54.04 7.38 -56.14
C HIS A 325 53.10 7.68 -57.32
N ALA A 326 53.62 8.47 -58.26
CA ALA A 326 53.05 8.76 -59.56
C ALA A 326 53.13 7.54 -60.50
N PHE A 327 52.12 7.40 -61.35
CA PHE A 327 52.25 6.75 -62.66
C PHE A 327 51.81 7.75 -63.73
N ALA A 328 52.62 7.82 -64.78
CA ALA A 328 52.28 8.38 -66.08
C ALA A 328 51.22 7.50 -66.78
#